data_AF-A0A9D8XSU2-F1
#
_entry.id   AF-A0A9D8XSU2-F1
#
_cell.length_a   1.000
_cell.length_b   1.000
_cell.length_c   1.000
_cell.angle_alpha   90.00
_cell.angle_beta   90.00
_cell.angle_gamma   90.00
#
_symmetry.space_group_name_H-M   'P 1'
#
loop_
_entity.id
_entity.type
_entity.pdbx_description
1 polymer ?
#
loop_
_entity_poly.entity_id
_entity_poly.type
_entity_poly.pdbx_seq_one_letter_code
_entity_poly.pdbx_strand_id
1 'polypeptide(L)'
;MLSTHKHLQAILERVPENPGIYQYFDKKGTVIYVGKAKNLKRRVHSYFNKNHDDSPKTRILVSKIADIKYTVVESEMDALLLENNLIKKYKPRYNILLKDDKTYPSICVKREAFPRIFMTRKIVKDGSEYFGPYSSVPMVYTLLDLIKKLYPIRTCAHSLDKKSIENGNYQLCLYYHLKKCKAPCMGYQSEEEYDENIKQVKQILNGNLKQVEALLVEEMQEAAEKLAFEKAQECKDKLDLLENYRSKSYIANTNLSHLDVFSYDENEHSAFINYLNIANGAVV
;
A
#
# COMPACT_ATOMS: atom_id res chain seq x y z
N MET A 1 18.72 3.57 40.26
CA MET A 1 19.37 3.96 38.98
C MET A 1 20.27 2.85 38.41
N LEU A 2 20.96 2.03 39.22
CA LEU A 2 21.79 0.92 38.71
C LEU A 2 21.02 -0.19 37.96
N SER A 3 19.78 -0.50 38.36
CA SER A 3 18.96 -1.56 37.73
C SER A 3 18.53 -1.23 36.29
N THR A 4 18.19 0.04 36.03
CA THR A 4 17.80 0.51 34.68
C THR A 4 18.97 0.39 33.69
N HIS A 5 20.21 0.55 34.18
CA HIS A 5 21.41 0.45 33.34
C HIS A 5 21.74 -0.99 32.93
N LYS A 6 21.56 -1.96 33.84
CA LYS A 6 21.75 -3.39 33.54
C LYS A 6 20.70 -3.93 32.57
N HIS A 7 19.43 -3.54 32.74
CA HIS A 7 18.34 -3.92 31.85
C HIS A 7 18.59 -3.47 30.41
N LEU A 8 18.95 -2.19 30.23
CA LEU A 8 19.23 -1.63 28.91
C LEU A 8 20.47 -2.27 28.26
N GLN A 9 21.52 -2.56 29.04
CA GLN A 9 22.70 -3.29 28.53
C GLN A 9 22.34 -4.67 27.99
N ALA A 10 21.52 -5.44 28.72
CA ALA A 10 21.09 -6.76 28.27
C ALA A 10 20.26 -6.70 26.96
N ILE A 11 19.46 -5.64 26.79
CA ILE A 11 18.74 -5.43 25.51
C ILE A 11 19.73 -5.07 24.40
N LEU A 12 20.67 -4.15 24.65
CA LEU A 12 21.65 -3.71 23.66
C LEU A 12 22.47 -4.86 23.08
N GLU A 13 22.88 -5.81 23.91
CA GLU A 13 23.63 -7.00 23.48
C GLU A 13 22.82 -7.92 22.53
N ARG A 14 21.49 -7.91 22.64
CA ARG A 14 20.59 -8.76 21.85
C ARG A 14 20.08 -8.10 20.56
N VAL A 15 20.34 -6.80 20.37
CA VAL A 15 19.86 -6.10 19.17
C VAL A 15 20.59 -6.63 17.92
N PRO A 16 19.85 -7.10 16.89
CA PRO A 16 20.45 -7.69 15.70
C PRO A 16 20.98 -6.64 14.72
N GLU A 17 21.75 -7.09 13.73
CA GLU A 17 22.34 -6.23 12.68
C GLU A 17 21.44 -6.02 11.46
N ASN A 18 20.18 -6.46 11.54
CA ASN A 18 19.16 -6.36 10.50
C ASN A 18 18.51 -4.96 10.43
N PRO A 19 17.84 -4.63 9.31
CA PRO A 19 16.96 -3.48 9.24
C PRO A 19 15.73 -3.65 10.12
N GLY A 20 15.17 -2.53 10.60
CA GLY A 20 14.03 -2.58 11.50
C GLY A 20 13.68 -1.24 12.10
N ILE A 21 12.71 -1.28 13.02
CA ILE A 21 12.28 -0.14 13.83
C ILE A 21 12.66 -0.35 15.29
N TYR A 22 12.91 0.74 15.99
CA TYR A 22 13.14 0.76 17.44
C TYR A 22 12.26 1.83 18.10
N GLN A 23 11.84 1.53 19.32
CA GLN A 23 10.96 2.37 20.13
C GLN A 23 11.61 2.55 21.50
N TYR A 24 11.65 3.79 21.96
CA TYR A 24 12.10 4.14 23.31
C TYR A 24 10.92 4.49 24.18
N PHE A 25 10.96 4.00 25.41
CA PHE A 25 9.90 4.18 26.40
C PHE A 25 10.42 4.96 27.61
N ASP A 26 9.56 5.74 28.24
CA ASP A 26 9.86 6.34 29.55
C ASP A 26 9.56 5.38 30.70
N LYS A 27 9.80 5.82 31.94
CA LYS A 27 9.55 5.04 33.16
C LYS A 27 8.08 4.67 33.37
N LYS A 28 7.15 5.30 32.66
CA LYS A 28 5.71 5.01 32.72
C LYS A 28 5.28 4.04 31.60
N GLY A 29 6.20 3.58 30.76
CA GLY A 29 5.90 2.73 29.61
C GLY A 29 5.31 3.49 28.43
N THR A 30 5.45 4.82 28.38
CA THR A 30 4.96 5.63 27.25
C THR A 30 6.01 5.69 26.14
N VAL A 31 5.61 5.49 24.89
CA VAL A 31 6.50 5.64 23.73
C VAL A 31 6.91 7.11 23.59
N ILE A 32 8.20 7.40 23.77
CA ILE A 32 8.74 8.76 23.71
C ILE A 32 9.50 9.04 22.41
N TYR A 33 9.96 7.98 21.72
CA TYR A 33 10.61 8.08 20.42
C TYR A 33 10.44 6.79 19.61
N VAL A 34 10.30 6.91 18.30
CA VAL A 34 10.30 5.82 17.32
C VAL A 34 11.30 6.17 16.22
N GLY A 35 12.12 5.22 15.78
CA GLY A 35 13.02 5.42 14.65
C GLY A 35 13.23 4.16 13.82
N LYS A 36 13.61 4.35 12.55
CA LYS A 36 14.07 3.26 11.66
C LYS A 36 15.60 3.14 11.63
N ALA A 37 16.08 1.95 11.30
CA ALA A 37 17.49 1.67 11.10
C ALA A 37 17.71 0.69 9.94
N LYS A 38 18.77 0.93 9.14
CA LYS A 38 19.31 -0.09 8.22
C LYS A 38 20.00 -1.23 8.97
N ASN A 39 20.58 -0.90 10.12
CA ASN A 39 21.23 -1.83 11.04
C ASN A 39 20.84 -1.39 12.46
N LEU A 40 19.94 -2.14 13.07
CA LEU A 40 19.37 -1.84 14.39
C LEU A 40 20.48 -1.72 15.45
N LYS A 41 21.42 -2.67 15.50
CA LYS A 41 22.52 -2.68 16.46
C LYS A 41 23.33 -1.38 16.42
N ARG A 42 23.85 -1.01 15.25
CA ARG A 42 24.63 0.23 15.06
C ARG A 42 23.84 1.47 15.44
N ARG A 43 22.56 1.53 15.05
CA ARG A 43 21.73 2.71 15.29
C ARG A 43 21.41 2.87 16.78
N VAL A 44 20.95 1.82 17.45
CA VAL A 44 20.58 1.87 18.87
C VAL A 44 21.82 2.13 19.73
N HIS A 45 22.94 1.45 19.49
CA HIS A 45 24.20 1.68 20.22
C HIS A 45 24.71 3.12 20.09
N SER A 46 24.48 3.79 18.96
CA SER A 46 24.92 5.18 18.76
C SER A 46 24.31 6.17 19.77
N TYR A 47 23.15 5.85 20.36
CA TYR A 47 22.53 6.66 21.40
C TYR A 47 23.17 6.46 22.78
N PHE A 48 23.87 5.36 23.01
CA PHE A 48 24.44 5.03 24.34
C PHE A 48 25.96 5.14 24.39
N ASN A 49 26.65 5.08 23.24
CA ASN A 49 28.11 5.07 23.18
C ASN A 49 28.74 6.42 22.78
N LYS A 50 27.97 7.42 22.37
CA LYS A 50 28.48 8.74 21.98
C LYS A 50 28.17 9.80 23.04
N ASN A 51 29.13 10.68 23.30
CA ASN A 51 28.86 11.94 24.00
C ASN A 51 28.01 12.82 23.09
N HIS A 52 26.75 13.07 23.47
CA HIS A 52 25.78 13.84 22.68
C HIS A 52 25.90 15.35 22.91
N ASP A 53 27.12 15.85 23.08
CA ASP A 53 27.36 17.25 23.44
C ASP A 53 26.91 18.20 22.31
N ASP A 54 27.03 17.75 21.05
CA ASP A 54 26.60 18.47 19.85
C ASP A 54 25.07 18.45 19.64
N SER A 55 24.30 17.70 20.44
CA SER A 55 22.85 17.58 20.27
C SER A 55 22.08 17.58 21.60
N PRO A 56 21.74 18.77 22.14
CA PRO A 56 20.97 18.90 23.38
C PRO A 56 19.66 18.11 23.38
N LYS A 57 18.98 18.00 22.23
CA LYS A 57 17.74 17.22 22.07
C LYS A 57 17.98 15.72 22.28
N THR A 58 19.06 15.19 21.69
CA THR A 58 19.41 13.77 21.80
C THR A 58 19.83 13.43 23.23
N ARG A 59 20.60 14.31 23.89
CA ARG A 59 20.95 14.14 25.31
C ARG A 59 19.72 14.06 26.21
N ILE A 60 18.73 14.95 26.00
CA ILE A 60 17.47 14.92 26.76
C ILE A 60 16.70 13.63 26.49
N LEU A 61 16.58 13.21 25.22
CA LEU A 61 15.93 11.95 24.87
C LEU A 61 16.56 10.77 25.61
N VAL A 62 17.89 10.61 25.51
CA VAL A 62 18.63 9.49 26.13
C VAL A 62 18.43 9.46 27.65
N SER A 63 18.41 10.62 28.32
CA SER A 63 18.17 10.71 29.76
C SER A 63 16.78 10.22 30.22
N LYS A 64 15.82 10.11 29.29
CA LYS A 64 14.45 9.68 29.56
C LYS A 64 14.16 8.24 29.16
N ILE A 65 15.08 7.55 28.49
CA ILE A 65 14.91 6.16 28.08
C ILE A 65 14.95 5.27 29.33
N ALA A 66 13.87 4.51 29.54
CA ALA A 66 13.77 3.49 30.56
C ALA A 66 13.72 2.07 29.96
N ASP A 67 13.21 1.94 28.73
CA ASP A 67 13.10 0.66 28.03
C ASP A 67 13.21 0.83 26.50
N ILE A 68 13.59 -0.25 25.81
CA ILE A 68 13.81 -0.29 24.36
C ILE A 68 13.09 -1.51 23.80
N LYS A 69 12.28 -1.32 22.75
CA LYS A 69 11.74 -2.42 21.94
C LYS A 69 12.14 -2.25 20.48
N TYR A 70 12.34 -3.34 19.77
CA TYR A 70 12.63 -3.31 18.33
C TYR A 70 11.85 -4.39 17.60
N THR A 71 11.66 -4.17 16.29
CA THR A 71 11.05 -5.12 15.37
C THR A 71 11.94 -5.20 14.14
N VAL A 72 12.40 -6.41 13.83
CA VAL A 72 13.17 -6.70 12.62
C VAL A 72 12.21 -6.78 11.44
N VAL A 73 12.64 -6.26 10.30
CA VAL A 73 11.90 -6.36 9.05
C VAL A 73 12.84 -6.82 7.94
N GLU A 74 12.28 -7.25 6.81
CA GLU A 74 13.07 -7.77 5.69
C GLU A 74 13.68 -6.66 4.83
N SER A 75 13.00 -5.52 4.70
CA SER A 75 13.46 -4.42 3.84
C SER A 75 13.49 -3.05 4.54
N GLU A 76 14.32 -2.12 4.04
CA GLU A 76 14.33 -0.73 4.51
C GLU A 76 12.96 -0.04 4.31
N MET A 77 12.20 -0.50 3.31
CA MET A 77 10.89 0.03 2.95
C MET A 77 9.84 -0.32 4.01
N ASP A 78 9.87 -1.54 4.52
CA ASP A 78 9.00 -1.99 5.61
C ASP A 78 9.31 -1.24 6.90
N ALA A 79 10.60 -1.01 7.18
CA ALA A 79 11.02 -0.22 8.35
C ALA A 79 10.48 1.22 8.28
N LEU A 80 10.46 1.81 7.08
CA LEU A 80 9.92 3.16 6.85
C LEU A 80 8.39 3.21 7.07
N LEU A 81 7.66 2.22 6.55
CA LEU A 81 6.20 2.12 6.71
C LEU A 81 5.82 1.95 8.18
N LEU A 82 6.46 0.99 8.85
CA LEU A 82 6.18 0.69 10.23
C LEU A 82 6.54 1.86 11.15
N GLU A 83 7.66 2.54 10.91
CA GLU A 83 8.01 3.78 11.62
C GLU A 83 6.91 4.84 11.46
N ASN A 84 6.46 5.10 10.23
CA ASN A 84 5.42 6.10 9.97
C ASN A 84 4.10 5.78 10.71
N ASN A 85 3.68 4.51 10.66
CA ASN A 85 2.48 4.03 11.33
C ASN A 85 2.59 4.19 12.86
N LEU A 86 3.74 3.82 13.45
CA LEU A 86 3.98 3.94 14.89
C LEU A 86 4.08 5.41 15.35
N ILE A 87 4.72 6.28 14.56
CA ILE A 87 4.76 7.73 14.85
C ILE A 87 3.35 8.33 14.81
N LYS A 88 2.53 7.96 13.82
CA LYS A 88 1.13 8.42 13.73
C LYS A 88 0.26 7.90 14.88
N LYS A 89 0.45 6.63 15.26
CA LYS A 89 -0.29 5.97 16.35
C LYS A 89 0.03 6.57 17.71
N TYR A 90 1.32 6.72 18.03
CA TYR A 90 1.76 7.12 19.37
C TYR A 90 2.08 8.61 19.53
N LYS A 91 2.26 9.34 18.42
CA LYS A 91 2.67 10.76 18.39
C LYS A 91 3.77 11.08 19.43
N PRO A 92 4.92 10.38 19.39
CA PRO A 92 5.90 10.43 20.46
C PRO A 92 6.49 11.83 20.62
N ARG A 93 6.70 12.25 21.87
CA ARG A 93 7.11 13.63 22.22
C ARG A 93 8.41 14.09 21.56
N TYR A 94 9.38 13.19 21.37
CA TYR A 94 10.70 13.55 20.82
C TYR A 94 10.84 13.28 19.32
N ASN A 95 9.84 12.66 18.69
CA ASN A 95 9.80 12.62 17.23
C ASN A 95 9.48 14.03 16.73
N ILE A 96 10.33 14.56 15.85
CA ILE A 96 9.93 15.69 15.03
C ILE A 96 8.81 15.14 14.15
N LEU A 97 7.57 15.57 14.42
CA LEU A 97 6.47 15.41 13.48
C LEU A 97 6.91 16.15 12.22
N LEU A 98 7.45 15.41 11.26
CA LEU A 98 7.71 15.93 9.93
C LEU A 98 6.35 16.42 9.43
N LYS A 99 6.19 17.75 9.33
CA LYS A 99 5.03 18.38 8.69
C LYS A 99 4.96 18.05 7.20
N ASP A 100 5.98 17.40 6.67
CA ASP A 100 6.01 16.92 5.30
C ASP A 100 5.26 15.60 5.17
N ASP A 101 3.98 15.78 4.85
CA ASP A 101 3.07 14.85 4.18
C ASP A 101 3.68 14.29 2.88
N LYS A 102 4.76 13.51 2.95
CA LYS A 102 4.98 12.47 1.94
C LYS A 102 3.98 11.35 2.22
N THR A 103 2.70 11.69 2.17
CA THR A 103 1.58 10.76 2.24
C THR A 103 1.82 9.73 1.15
N TYR A 104 1.83 8.47 1.53
CA TYR A 104 1.86 7.37 0.59
C TYR A 104 0.82 7.60 -0.51
N PRO A 105 1.20 7.43 -1.79
CA PRO A 105 0.24 7.56 -2.88
C PRO A 105 -0.92 6.60 -2.64
N SER A 106 -2.13 7.08 -2.87
CA SER A 106 -3.36 6.29 -2.94
C SER A 106 -3.92 6.43 -4.34
N ILE A 107 -4.66 5.43 -4.80
CA ILE A 107 -5.45 5.53 -6.02
C ILE A 107 -6.84 6.01 -5.62
N CYS A 108 -7.27 7.13 -6.18
CA CYS A 108 -8.60 7.69 -5.98
C CYS A 108 -9.51 7.25 -7.13
N VAL A 109 -10.65 6.66 -6.79
CA VAL A 109 -11.80 6.53 -7.68
C VAL A 109 -12.75 7.67 -7.31
N LYS A 110 -12.78 8.69 -8.17
CA LYS A 110 -13.48 9.94 -7.90
C LYS A 110 -14.99 9.72 -7.92
N ARG A 111 -15.70 10.27 -6.92
CA ARG A 111 -17.17 10.32 -6.93
C ARG A 111 -17.67 11.39 -7.90
N GLU A 112 -17.87 11.00 -9.15
CA GLU A 112 -18.42 11.83 -10.24
C GLU A 112 -19.04 10.92 -11.31
N ALA A 113 -19.92 11.44 -12.17
CA ALA A 113 -20.40 10.70 -13.34
C ALA A 113 -19.22 10.27 -14.22
N PHE A 114 -19.25 9.03 -14.69
CA PHE A 114 -18.11 8.37 -15.32
C PHE A 114 -16.84 8.51 -14.45
N PRO A 115 -16.70 7.83 -13.31
CA PRO A 115 -15.59 8.03 -12.37
C PRO A 115 -14.19 8.02 -13.02
N ARG A 116 -13.37 9.02 -12.68
CA ARG A 116 -11.93 9.00 -12.99
C ARG A 116 -11.15 8.21 -11.95
N ILE A 117 -10.04 7.63 -12.41
CA ILE A 117 -9.11 6.88 -11.56
C ILE A 117 -7.71 7.47 -11.69
N PHE A 118 -7.14 7.97 -10.59
CA PHE A 118 -5.84 8.61 -10.58
C PHE A 118 -5.11 8.50 -9.25
N MET A 119 -3.78 8.62 -9.30
CA MET A 119 -2.95 8.68 -8.09
C MET A 119 -3.09 10.04 -7.40
N THR A 120 -3.26 10.03 -6.07
CA THR A 120 -3.23 11.21 -5.21
C THR A 120 -2.50 10.92 -3.91
N ARG A 121 -1.95 11.96 -3.28
CA ARG A 121 -1.43 11.90 -1.90
C ARG A 121 -2.35 12.59 -0.90
N LYS A 122 -3.42 13.22 -1.39
CA LYS A 122 -4.41 13.94 -0.60
C LYS A 122 -5.70 13.15 -0.56
N ILE A 123 -6.12 12.77 0.63
CA ILE A 123 -7.43 12.17 0.90
C ILE A 123 -8.39 13.30 1.23
N VAL A 124 -9.47 13.42 0.47
CA VAL A 124 -10.51 14.44 0.64
C VAL A 124 -11.80 13.71 1.02
N LYS A 125 -12.54 14.25 2.00
CA LYS A 125 -13.83 13.69 2.43
C LYS A 125 -14.96 14.17 1.51
N ASP A 126 -14.87 13.86 0.23
CA ASP A 126 -15.86 14.22 -0.79
C ASP A 126 -16.73 13.03 -1.25
N GLY A 127 -16.58 11.88 -0.60
CA GLY A 127 -17.25 10.63 -0.94
C GLY A 127 -16.56 9.82 -2.04
N SER A 128 -15.39 10.23 -2.51
CA SER A 128 -14.54 9.41 -3.37
C SER A 128 -13.97 8.22 -2.60
N GLU A 129 -13.68 7.14 -3.31
CA GLU A 129 -13.07 5.94 -2.75
C GLU A 129 -11.55 6.00 -2.94
N TYR A 130 -10.80 5.66 -1.89
CA TYR A 130 -9.35 5.72 -1.86
C TYR A 130 -8.79 4.32 -1.57
N PHE A 131 -7.94 3.84 -2.47
CA PHE A 131 -7.28 2.55 -2.40
C PHE A 131 -5.79 2.74 -2.10
N GLY A 132 -5.24 1.94 -1.21
CA GLY A 132 -3.89 2.11 -0.66
C GLY A 132 -3.93 2.28 0.87
N PRO A 133 -2.90 2.85 1.51
CA PRO A 133 -1.73 3.53 0.93
C PRO A 133 -0.75 2.58 0.21
N TYR A 134 -0.28 2.97 -0.97
CA TYR A 134 0.76 2.23 -1.69
C TYR A 134 2.16 2.70 -1.30
N SER A 135 3.05 1.74 -1.08
CA SER A 135 4.43 1.99 -0.67
C SER A 135 5.31 2.46 -1.84
N SER A 136 5.03 2.01 -3.07
CA SER A 136 5.81 2.28 -4.27
C SER A 136 5.01 3.09 -5.30
N VAL A 137 5.48 4.30 -5.62
CA VAL A 137 4.92 5.12 -6.71
C VAL A 137 5.03 4.40 -8.08
N PRO A 138 6.15 3.76 -8.44
CA PRO A 138 6.22 2.93 -9.65
C PRO A 138 5.13 1.85 -9.71
N MET A 139 4.89 1.14 -8.60
CA MET A 139 3.85 0.11 -8.52
C MET A 139 2.45 0.69 -8.79
N VAL A 140 2.15 1.87 -8.24
CA VAL A 140 0.89 2.58 -8.50
C VAL A 140 0.74 2.88 -10.00
N TYR A 141 1.79 3.35 -10.65
CA TYR A 141 1.75 3.61 -12.09
C TYR A 141 1.59 2.32 -12.90
N THR A 142 2.25 1.22 -12.53
CA THR A 142 2.04 -0.10 -13.17
C THR A 142 0.60 -0.56 -13.02
N LEU A 143 0.00 -0.41 -11.85
CA LEU A 143 -1.39 -0.79 -11.60
C LEU A 143 -2.38 0.09 -12.39
N LEU A 144 -2.15 1.40 -12.44
CA LEU A 144 -2.96 2.31 -13.26
C LEU A 144 -2.81 2.02 -14.76
N ASP A 145 -1.63 1.64 -15.22
CA ASP A 145 -1.40 1.25 -16.61
C ASP A 145 -2.12 -0.06 -16.98
N LEU A 146 -2.07 -1.06 -16.08
CA LEU A 146 -2.84 -2.30 -16.21
C LEU A 146 -4.33 -1.99 -16.34
N ILE A 147 -4.88 -1.19 -15.41
CA ILE A 147 -6.29 -0.79 -15.41
C ILE A 147 -6.69 -0.13 -16.74
N LYS A 148 -5.86 0.79 -17.27
CA LYS A 148 -6.12 1.49 -18.54
C LYS A 148 -6.05 0.59 -19.76
N LYS A 149 -5.31 -0.52 -19.69
CA LYS A 149 -5.23 -1.51 -20.77
C LYS A 149 -6.41 -2.47 -20.74
N LEU A 150 -6.87 -2.84 -19.56
CA LEU A 150 -8.00 -3.76 -19.39
C LEU A 150 -9.35 -3.08 -19.65
N TYR A 151 -9.51 -1.83 -19.23
CA TYR A 151 -10.77 -1.12 -19.27
C TYR A 151 -10.60 0.28 -19.88
N PRO A 152 -11.44 0.69 -20.84
CA PRO A 152 -11.34 1.98 -21.53
C PRO A 152 -11.91 3.13 -20.67
N ILE A 153 -11.22 3.43 -19.57
CA ILE A 153 -11.60 4.44 -18.56
C ILE A 153 -11.11 5.82 -18.99
N ARG A 154 -11.94 6.84 -18.77
CA ARG A 154 -11.57 8.21 -19.13
C ARG A 154 -10.48 8.77 -18.22
N THR A 155 -9.64 9.63 -18.81
CA THR A 155 -8.60 10.38 -18.09
C THR A 155 -8.86 11.89 -18.07
N CYS A 156 -9.80 12.38 -18.90
CA CYS A 156 -10.11 13.79 -19.04
C CYS A 156 -10.85 14.35 -17.83
N ALA A 157 -10.49 15.56 -17.40
CA ALA A 157 -11.07 16.23 -16.23
C ALA A 157 -12.40 16.97 -16.50
N HIS A 158 -13.06 16.69 -17.63
CA HIS A 158 -14.33 17.33 -17.97
C HIS A 158 -15.45 16.92 -16.99
N SER A 159 -16.38 17.83 -16.71
CA SER A 159 -17.63 17.48 -16.02
C SER A 159 -18.53 16.76 -17.00
N LEU A 160 -18.84 15.49 -16.76
CA LEU A 160 -19.70 14.68 -17.63
C LEU A 160 -21.08 14.47 -17.01
N ASP A 161 -21.61 15.52 -16.39
CA ASP A 161 -23.01 15.56 -15.99
C ASP A 161 -23.91 15.59 -17.23
N LYS A 162 -25.13 15.04 -17.11
CA LYS A 162 -26.07 14.87 -18.23
C LYS A 162 -26.27 16.16 -19.04
N LYS A 163 -26.43 17.29 -18.35
CA LYS A 163 -26.59 18.62 -18.97
C LYS A 163 -25.37 19.01 -19.82
N SER A 164 -24.16 18.77 -19.31
CA SER A 164 -22.93 19.11 -20.04
C SER A 164 -22.74 18.25 -21.29
N ILE A 165 -23.11 16.98 -21.25
CA ILE A 165 -23.08 16.08 -22.41
C ILE A 165 -24.12 16.54 -23.45
N GLU A 166 -25.35 16.83 -23.01
CA GLU A 166 -26.45 17.31 -23.88
C GLU A 166 -26.12 18.64 -24.57
N ASN A 167 -25.38 19.52 -23.91
CA ASN A 167 -24.93 20.79 -24.48
C ASN A 167 -23.95 20.63 -25.66
N GLY A 168 -23.38 19.44 -25.89
CA GLY A 168 -22.59 19.14 -27.09
C GLY A 168 -21.24 19.87 -27.21
N ASN A 169 -20.72 20.41 -26.10
CA ASN A 169 -19.50 21.22 -26.09
C ASN A 169 -18.19 20.42 -26.14
N TYR A 170 -18.26 19.10 -26.34
CA TYR A 170 -17.11 18.21 -26.34
C TYR A 170 -16.73 17.78 -27.76
N GLN A 171 -15.46 17.47 -27.95
CA GLN A 171 -14.91 16.95 -29.21
C GLN A 171 -14.25 15.60 -28.95
N LEU A 172 -14.24 14.74 -29.98
CA LEU A 172 -13.56 13.46 -29.89
C LEU A 172 -12.06 13.68 -29.70
N CYS A 173 -11.53 13.11 -28.61
CA CYS A 173 -10.12 13.26 -28.26
C CYS A 173 -9.28 12.10 -28.79
N LEU A 174 -7.96 12.27 -28.76
CA LEU A 174 -7.01 11.24 -29.17
C LEU A 174 -7.22 9.90 -28.45
N TYR A 175 -7.61 9.90 -27.17
CA TYR A 175 -7.84 8.66 -26.43
C TYR A 175 -8.98 7.82 -27.01
N TYR A 176 -10.00 8.45 -27.59
CA TYR A 176 -11.06 7.74 -28.31
C TYR A 176 -10.53 7.09 -29.58
N HIS A 177 -9.79 7.85 -30.40
CA HIS A 177 -9.19 7.34 -31.63
C HIS A 177 -8.17 6.22 -31.38
N LEU A 178 -7.51 6.24 -30.22
CA LEU A 178 -6.61 5.16 -29.75
C LEU A 178 -7.35 4.01 -29.05
N LYS A 179 -8.69 4.00 -29.04
CA LYS A 179 -9.55 2.99 -28.36
C LYS A 179 -9.30 2.85 -26.85
N LYS A 180 -8.73 3.87 -26.20
CA LYS A 180 -8.46 3.90 -24.75
C LYS A 180 -9.62 4.47 -23.92
N CYS A 181 -10.64 5.00 -24.58
CA CYS A 181 -11.83 5.59 -23.97
C CYS A 181 -12.98 5.48 -24.97
N LYS A 182 -14.19 5.09 -24.54
CA LYS A 182 -15.35 4.99 -25.44
C LYS A 182 -16.11 6.32 -25.63
N ALA A 183 -15.45 7.45 -25.39
CA ALA A 183 -16.01 8.80 -25.51
C ALA A 183 -17.37 9.00 -24.81
N PRO A 184 -17.47 8.76 -23.49
CA PRO A 184 -18.69 9.07 -22.73
C PRO A 184 -19.06 10.56 -22.80
N CYS A 185 -18.08 11.45 -23.06
CA CYS A 185 -18.31 12.87 -23.28
C CYS A 185 -19.17 13.19 -24.52
N MET A 186 -19.24 12.27 -25.48
CA MET A 186 -20.11 12.37 -26.66
C MET A 186 -21.38 11.52 -26.53
N GLY A 187 -21.61 10.90 -25.37
CA GLY A 187 -22.73 9.97 -25.14
C GLY A 187 -22.58 8.61 -25.83
N TYR A 188 -21.38 8.25 -26.32
CA TYR A 188 -21.14 6.98 -27.02
C TYR A 188 -21.04 5.76 -26.10
N GLN A 189 -21.03 5.98 -24.78
CA GLN A 189 -21.02 4.95 -23.76
C GLN A 189 -22.03 5.31 -22.69
N SER A 190 -22.84 4.34 -22.26
CA SER A 190 -23.79 4.55 -21.17
C SER A 190 -23.07 4.59 -19.81
N GLU A 191 -23.71 5.23 -18.84
CA GLU A 191 -23.17 5.30 -17.48
C GLU A 191 -23.15 3.91 -16.83
N GLU A 192 -24.16 3.07 -17.11
CA GLU A 192 -24.27 1.72 -16.60
C GLU A 192 -23.12 0.82 -17.08
N GLU A 193 -22.81 0.85 -18.39
CA GLU A 193 -21.70 0.09 -18.96
C GLU A 193 -20.36 0.57 -18.40
N TYR A 194 -20.21 1.89 -18.19
CA TYR A 194 -19.00 2.44 -17.58
C TYR A 194 -18.86 2.00 -16.12
N ASP A 195 -19.95 1.98 -15.36
CA ASP A 195 -19.96 1.58 -13.96
C ASP A 195 -19.65 0.10 -13.75
N GLU A 196 -20.02 -0.78 -14.70
CA GLU A 196 -19.58 -2.17 -14.70
C GLU A 196 -18.05 -2.27 -14.81
N ASN A 197 -17.44 -1.49 -15.70
CA ASN A 197 -15.98 -1.41 -15.79
C ASN A 197 -15.38 -0.91 -14.46
N ILE A 198 -15.98 0.12 -13.84
CA ILE A 198 -15.52 0.64 -12.55
C ILE A 198 -15.63 -0.40 -11.43
N LYS A 199 -16.71 -1.19 -11.38
CA LYS A 199 -16.85 -2.29 -10.40
C LYS A 199 -15.70 -3.29 -10.52
N GLN A 200 -15.37 -3.72 -11.74
CA GLN A 200 -14.25 -4.64 -11.96
C GLN A 200 -12.91 -4.02 -11.55
N VAL A 201 -12.70 -2.74 -11.86
CA VAL A 201 -11.49 -2.04 -11.45
C VAL A 201 -11.35 -1.95 -9.94
N LYS A 202 -12.46 -1.72 -9.22
CA LYS A 202 -12.45 -1.75 -7.74
C LYS A 202 -12.05 -3.14 -7.21
N GLN A 203 -12.45 -4.23 -7.86
CA GLN A 203 -11.99 -5.58 -7.49
C GLN A 203 -10.48 -5.73 -7.67
N ILE A 204 -9.93 -5.25 -8.79
CA ILE A 204 -8.48 -5.21 -9.02
C ILE A 204 -7.78 -4.40 -7.92
N LEU A 205 -8.28 -3.21 -7.59
CA LEU A 205 -7.70 -2.33 -6.58
C LEU A 205 -7.76 -2.92 -5.16
N ASN A 206 -8.76 -3.75 -4.86
CA ASN A 206 -8.88 -4.51 -3.61
C ASN A 206 -7.99 -5.77 -3.55
N GLY A 207 -7.25 -6.08 -4.62
CA GLY A 207 -6.38 -7.26 -4.68
C GLY A 207 -7.10 -8.55 -5.08
N ASN A 208 -8.38 -8.49 -5.48
CA ASN A 208 -9.18 -9.64 -5.88
C ASN A 208 -8.94 -10.05 -7.34
N LEU A 209 -7.67 -10.15 -7.75
CA LEU A 209 -7.28 -10.46 -9.14
C LEU A 209 -7.85 -11.80 -9.63
N LYS A 210 -7.87 -12.83 -8.77
CA LYS A 210 -8.42 -14.16 -9.11
C LYS A 210 -9.90 -14.12 -9.49
N GLN A 211 -10.68 -13.24 -8.86
CA GLN A 211 -12.12 -13.11 -9.18
C GLN A 211 -12.31 -12.49 -10.57
N VAL A 212 -11.47 -11.50 -10.90
CA VAL A 212 -11.49 -10.86 -12.23
C VAL A 212 -11.04 -11.84 -13.31
N GLU A 213 -10.02 -12.66 -13.04
CA GLU A 213 -9.60 -13.75 -13.94
C GLU A 213 -10.73 -14.74 -14.19
N ALA A 214 -11.43 -15.20 -13.14
CA ALA A 214 -12.54 -16.14 -13.28
C ALA A 214 -13.68 -15.59 -14.14
N LEU A 215 -14.06 -14.32 -13.92
CA LEU A 215 -15.09 -13.65 -14.73
C LEU A 215 -14.69 -13.53 -16.20
N LEU A 216 -13.43 -13.19 -16.48
CA LEU A 216 -12.94 -13.10 -17.86
C LEU A 216 -12.91 -14.46 -18.57
N VAL A 217 -12.62 -15.55 -17.85
CA VAL A 217 -12.69 -16.92 -18.39
C VAL A 217 -14.12 -17.29 -18.72
N GLU A 218 -15.07 -17.00 -17.84
CA GLU A 218 -16.50 -17.24 -18.05
C GLU A 218 -17.02 -16.44 -19.26
N GLU A 219 -16.73 -15.14 -19.32
CA GLU A 219 -17.10 -14.28 -20.46
C GLU A 219 -16.49 -14.76 -21.78
N MET A 220 -15.25 -15.26 -21.75
CA MET A 220 -14.57 -15.82 -22.92
C MET A 220 -15.25 -17.10 -23.40
N GLN A 221 -15.60 -18.00 -22.47
CA GLN A 221 -16.28 -19.27 -22.77
C GLN A 221 -17.67 -19.00 -23.36
N GLU A 222 -18.46 -18.13 -22.73
CA GLU A 222 -19.77 -17.73 -23.25
C GLU A 222 -19.67 -17.11 -24.65
N ALA A 223 -18.66 -16.25 -24.88
CA ALA A 223 -18.45 -15.64 -26.19
C ALA A 223 -18.09 -16.69 -27.24
N ALA A 224 -17.26 -17.68 -26.88
CA ALA A 224 -16.90 -18.78 -27.77
C ALA A 224 -18.10 -19.69 -28.10
N GLU A 225 -18.95 -20.00 -27.11
CA GLU A 225 -20.20 -20.75 -27.31
C GLU A 225 -21.16 -20.01 -28.25
N LYS A 226 -21.22 -18.68 -28.14
CA LYS A 226 -22.01 -17.79 -29.02
C LYS A 226 -21.34 -17.53 -30.38
N LEU A 227 -20.21 -18.17 -30.69
CA LEU A 227 -19.40 -17.97 -31.90
C LEU A 227 -18.90 -16.52 -32.09
N ALA A 228 -18.85 -15.74 -31.01
CA ALA A 228 -18.36 -14.36 -30.97
C ALA A 228 -16.85 -14.32 -30.72
N PHE A 229 -16.07 -14.81 -31.69
CA PHE A 229 -14.63 -15.01 -31.55
C PHE A 229 -13.83 -13.73 -31.27
N GLU A 230 -14.27 -12.57 -31.79
CA GLU A 230 -13.62 -11.28 -31.50
C GLU A 230 -13.69 -10.95 -30.00
N LYS A 231 -14.87 -11.12 -29.39
CA LYS A 231 -15.07 -10.88 -27.95
C LYS A 231 -14.30 -11.91 -27.11
N ALA A 232 -14.28 -13.18 -27.54
CA ALA A 232 -13.49 -14.19 -26.86
C ALA A 232 -11.98 -13.86 -26.90
N GLN A 233 -11.47 -13.37 -28.04
CA GLN A 233 -10.08 -12.94 -28.16
C GLN A 233 -9.78 -11.72 -27.28
N GLU A 234 -10.68 -10.74 -27.19
CA GLU A 234 -10.52 -9.60 -26.28
C GLU A 234 -10.42 -10.04 -24.81
N CYS A 235 -11.24 -11.00 -24.38
CA CYS A 235 -11.15 -11.56 -23.02
C CYS A 235 -9.84 -12.30 -22.79
N LYS A 236 -9.35 -13.05 -23.79
CA LYS A 236 -8.06 -13.72 -23.74
C LYS A 236 -6.89 -12.72 -23.61
N ASP A 237 -6.88 -11.66 -24.41
CA ASP A 237 -5.84 -10.63 -24.34
C ASP A 237 -5.81 -9.96 -22.95
N LYS A 238 -6.97 -9.76 -22.32
CA LYS A 238 -7.09 -9.25 -20.94
C LYS A 238 -6.52 -10.25 -19.91
N LEU A 239 -6.79 -11.55 -20.07
CA LEU A 239 -6.24 -12.59 -19.21
C LEU A 239 -4.70 -12.62 -19.28
N ASP A 240 -4.14 -12.57 -20.49
CA ASP A 240 -2.69 -12.57 -20.70
C ASP A 240 -2.04 -11.34 -20.04
N LEU A 241 -2.70 -10.17 -20.08
CA LEU A 241 -2.23 -8.97 -19.38
C LEU A 241 -2.20 -9.14 -17.85
N LEU A 242 -3.24 -9.78 -17.28
CA LEU A 242 -3.31 -10.06 -15.85
C LEU A 242 -2.24 -11.07 -15.41
N GLU A 243 -2.03 -12.14 -16.17
CA GLU A 243 -1.02 -13.16 -15.88
C GLU A 243 0.40 -12.55 -15.91
N ASN A 244 0.69 -11.72 -16.91
CA ASN A 244 1.96 -10.99 -17.02
C ASN A 244 2.19 -10.01 -15.86
N TYR A 245 1.12 -9.40 -15.32
CA TYR A 245 1.22 -8.57 -14.13
C TYR A 245 1.50 -9.44 -12.89
N ARG A 246 0.81 -10.57 -12.74
CA ARG A 246 0.96 -11.49 -11.62
C ARG A 246 2.36 -12.09 -11.55
N SER A 247 2.94 -12.52 -12.68
CA SER A 247 4.31 -13.06 -12.72
C SER A 247 5.35 -12.02 -12.29
N LYS A 248 5.22 -10.76 -12.73
CA LYS A 248 6.09 -9.65 -12.30
C LYS A 248 5.86 -9.23 -10.85
N SER A 249 4.61 -9.28 -10.37
CA SER A 249 4.24 -8.93 -9.01
C SER A 249 4.72 -10.00 -8.02
N TYR A 250 4.62 -11.30 -8.33
CA TYR A 250 5.09 -12.38 -7.46
C TYR A 250 6.60 -12.32 -7.20
N ILE A 251 7.39 -11.87 -8.19
CA ILE A 251 8.84 -11.68 -8.07
C ILE A 251 9.19 -10.42 -7.25
N ALA A 252 8.27 -9.45 -7.16
CA ALA A 252 8.47 -8.17 -6.50
C ALA A 252 7.70 -8.00 -5.18
N ASN A 253 6.80 -8.94 -4.83
CA ASN A 253 5.76 -8.73 -3.83
C ASN A 253 5.49 -10.03 -3.05
N THR A 254 6.20 -10.21 -1.95
CA THR A 254 5.93 -11.21 -0.91
C THR A 254 4.73 -10.84 -0.02
N ASN A 255 3.98 -9.78 -0.36
CA ASN A 255 2.86 -9.30 0.44
C ASN A 255 1.51 -9.79 -0.12
N LEU A 256 1.14 -11.00 0.29
CA LEU A 256 -0.24 -11.48 0.22
C LEU A 256 -1.08 -10.76 1.30
N SER A 257 -2.30 -10.35 0.94
CA SER A 257 -3.19 -9.49 1.75
C SER A 257 -3.75 -10.17 3.01
N HIS A 258 -3.77 -11.50 3.05
CA HIS A 258 -4.10 -12.30 4.24
C HIS A 258 -3.24 -13.56 4.24
N LEU A 259 -2.36 -13.68 5.23
CA LEU A 259 -1.47 -14.83 5.42
C LEU A 259 -1.59 -15.34 6.85
N ASP A 260 -1.88 -16.62 6.98
CA ASP A 260 -1.74 -17.36 8.23
C ASP A 260 -0.34 -17.97 8.26
N VAL A 261 0.53 -17.42 9.09
CA VAL A 261 1.90 -17.90 9.25
C VAL A 261 1.97 -18.75 10.52
N PHE A 262 2.37 -20.00 10.33
CA PHE A 262 2.65 -20.93 11.42
C PHE A 262 4.15 -21.16 11.49
N SER A 263 4.74 -21.00 12.66
CA SER A 263 6.07 -21.53 12.93
C SER A 263 6.00 -22.47 14.12
N TYR A 264 6.80 -23.53 14.07
CA TYR A 264 6.92 -24.46 15.17
C TYR A 264 8.40 -24.63 15.50
N ASP A 265 8.69 -24.79 16.78
CA ASP A 265 10.00 -25.16 17.29
C ASP A 265 9.80 -26.17 18.42
N GLU A 266 10.64 -27.20 18.50
CA GLU A 266 10.47 -28.26 19.48
C GLU A 266 11.79 -28.59 20.19
N ASN A 267 11.66 -29.00 21.45
CA ASN A 267 12.71 -29.63 22.22
C ASN A 267 12.22 -30.99 22.72
N GLU A 268 13.11 -31.80 23.31
CA GLU A 268 12.84 -33.21 23.65
C GLU A 268 11.57 -33.44 24.49
N HIS A 269 11.04 -32.43 25.19
CA HIS A 269 9.90 -32.56 26.10
C HIS A 269 8.76 -31.57 25.81
N SER A 270 8.87 -30.69 24.81
CA SER A 270 7.86 -29.66 24.53
C SER A 270 7.95 -29.13 23.09
N ALA A 271 6.81 -28.73 22.52
CA ALA A 271 6.74 -28.01 21.26
C ALA A 271 6.10 -26.63 21.46
N PHE A 272 6.68 -25.63 20.81
CA PHE A 272 6.20 -24.26 20.75
C PHE A 272 5.64 -24.01 19.35
N ILE A 273 4.38 -23.61 19.27
CA ILE A 273 3.72 -23.23 18.02
C ILE A 273 3.41 -21.75 18.10
N ASN A 274 3.94 -20.98 17.15
CA ASN A 274 3.59 -19.59 16.95
C ASN A 274 2.63 -19.48 15.77
N TYR A 275 1.56 -18.72 15.98
CA TYR A 275 0.60 -18.37 14.96
C TYR A 275 0.57 -16.86 14.79
N LEU A 276 0.69 -16.40 13.55
CA LEU A 276 0.65 -14.99 13.18
C LEU A 276 -0.34 -14.83 12.03
N ASN A 277 -1.37 -14.02 12.24
CA ASN A 277 -2.25 -13.58 11.17
C ASN A 277 -1.72 -12.25 10.61
N ILE A 278 -1.37 -12.25 9.33
CA ILE A 278 -0.91 -11.05 8.63
C ILE A 278 -2.02 -10.60 7.71
N ALA A 279 -2.65 -9.46 8.02
CA ALA A 279 -3.63 -8.81 7.17
C ALA A 279 -3.07 -7.48 6.65
N ASN A 280 -3.08 -7.28 5.34
CA ASN A 280 -2.62 -6.05 4.68
C ASN A 280 -1.20 -5.61 5.10
N GLY A 281 -0.29 -6.58 5.30
CA GLY A 281 1.09 -6.31 5.71
C GLY A 281 1.25 -5.89 7.18
N ALA A 282 0.23 -6.06 8.01
CA ALA A 282 0.28 -5.85 9.45
C ALA A 282 -0.07 -7.15 10.20
N VAL A 283 0.64 -7.43 11.29
CA VAL A 283 0.26 -8.51 12.24
C VAL A 283 -0.98 -8.05 13.00
N VAL A 284 -2.05 -8.85 12.98
CA VAL A 284 -3.33 -8.59 13.66
C VAL A 284 -3.45 -9.42 14.92
#